data_AF-A0A923XK62-F1
#
_entry.id   AF-A0A923XK62-F1
#
_cell.length_a   1.000
_cell.length_b   1.000
_cell.length_c   1.000
_cell.angle_alpha   90.00
_cell.angle_beta   90.00
_cell.angle_gamma   90.00
#
_symmetry.space_group_name_H-M   'P 1'
#
loop_
_entity.id
_entity.type
_entity.pdbx_description
1 polymer ?
#
loop_
_entity_poly.entity_id
_entity_poly.type
_entity_poly.pdbx_seq_one_letter_code
_entity_poly.pdbx_strand_id
1 'polypeptide(L)'
;MIKIEIAQKNDINKISVLAKKTFFETFSETNSQEDLSFYLENNFSLEKITEEMNHPNSIFFISYFDNIPCGYLKINFDKTPKELQGHKTIELQRIYILKEFIGKKIGKLLMEKTISIAKEKNV
;
A
#
# COMPACT_ATOMS: atom_id res chain seq x y z
N MET A 1 -10.42 -5.61 -16.81
CA MET A 1 -11.17 -5.87 -15.56
C MET A 1 -10.28 -5.59 -14.38
N ILE A 2 -10.79 -4.87 -13.37
CA ILE A 2 -10.03 -4.53 -12.15
C ILE A 2 -10.37 -5.55 -11.05
N LYS A 3 -9.35 -6.07 -10.36
CA LYS A 3 -9.49 -6.94 -9.18
C LYS A 3 -8.67 -6.38 -8.02
N ILE A 4 -9.13 -6.60 -6.80
CA ILE A 4 -8.40 -6.27 -5.58
C ILE A 4 -8.39 -7.51 -4.71
N GLU A 5 -7.20 -7.97 -4.31
CA GLU A 5 -7.01 -9.21 -3.56
C GLU A 5 -6.17 -8.93 -2.32
N ILE A 6 -6.45 -9.64 -1.22
CA ILE A 6 -5.61 -9.60 -0.02
C ILE A 6 -4.28 -10.27 -0.36
N ALA A 7 -3.18 -9.55 -0.14
CA ALA A 7 -1.84 -10.07 -0.40
C ALA A 7 -1.54 -11.24 0.55
N GLN A 8 -1.03 -12.34 0.00
CA GLN A 8 -0.63 -13.53 0.72
C GLN A 8 0.89 -13.56 0.91
N LYS A 9 1.42 -14.50 1.70
CA LYS A 9 2.87 -14.61 1.96
C LYS A 9 3.71 -14.77 0.68
N ASN A 10 3.18 -15.42 -0.35
CA ASN A 10 3.85 -15.56 -1.66
C ASN A 10 3.80 -14.27 -2.51
N ASP A 11 3.15 -13.21 -2.04
CA ASP A 11 3.07 -11.91 -2.69
C ASP A 11 4.08 -10.89 -2.16
N ILE A 12 4.88 -11.22 -1.14
CA ILE A 12 5.90 -10.33 -0.56
C ILE A 12 6.78 -9.71 -1.64
N ASN A 13 7.26 -10.52 -2.59
CA ASN A 13 8.08 -10.02 -3.69
C ASN A 13 7.29 -9.08 -4.61
N LYS A 14 6.02 -9.41 -4.92
CA LYS A 14 5.16 -8.55 -5.74
C LYS A 14 4.95 -7.18 -5.07
N ILE A 15 4.69 -7.16 -3.77
CA ILE A 15 4.52 -5.92 -2.99
C ILE A 15 5.83 -5.11 -2.97
N SER A 16 6.98 -5.74 -2.71
CA SER A 16 8.27 -5.04 -2.70
C SER A 16 8.58 -4.39 -4.05
N VAL A 17 8.38 -5.12 -5.16
CA VAL A 17 8.58 -4.60 -6.52
C VAL A 17 7.61 -3.46 -6.81
N LEU A 18 6.32 -3.62 -6.52
CA LEU A 18 5.33 -2.57 -6.71
C LEU A 18 5.67 -1.33 -5.89
N ALA A 19 5.95 -1.48 -4.60
CA ALA A 19 6.26 -0.38 -3.69
C ALA A 19 7.50 0.40 -4.16
N LYS A 20 8.59 -0.30 -4.52
CA LYS A 20 9.79 0.35 -5.04
C LYS A 20 9.49 1.14 -6.32
N LYS A 21 8.81 0.52 -7.28
CA LYS A 21 8.51 1.14 -8.58
C LYS A 21 7.58 2.34 -8.44
N THR A 22 6.47 2.20 -7.72
CA THR A 22 5.51 3.30 -7.56
C THR A 22 6.08 4.47 -6.77
N PHE A 23 6.89 4.20 -5.75
CA PHE A 23 7.53 5.26 -4.98
C PHE A 23 8.59 5.98 -5.82
N PHE A 24 9.41 5.24 -6.57
CA PHE A 24 10.34 5.84 -7.53
C PHE A 24 9.63 6.72 -8.54
N GLU A 25 8.58 6.22 -9.22
CA GLU A 25 7.78 6.98 -10.19
C GLU A 25 7.15 8.26 -9.62
N THR A 26 6.87 8.29 -8.32
CA THR A 26 6.26 9.43 -7.64
C THR A 26 7.28 10.49 -7.23
N PHE A 27 8.49 10.07 -6.84
CA PHE A 27 9.43 10.93 -6.12
C PHE A 27 10.78 11.16 -6.83
N SER A 28 11.06 10.48 -7.95
CA SER A 28 12.33 10.61 -8.68
C SER A 28 12.60 12.01 -9.24
N GLU A 29 11.56 12.80 -9.50
CA GLU A 29 11.70 14.16 -10.04
C GLU A 29 12.01 15.21 -8.96
N THR A 30 11.82 14.87 -7.67
CA THR A 30 11.92 15.81 -6.55
C THR A 30 12.97 15.45 -5.51
N ASN A 31 13.68 14.33 -5.69
CA ASN A 31 14.69 13.83 -4.76
C ASN A 31 16.00 13.50 -5.48
N SER A 32 17.11 13.52 -4.73
CA SER A 32 18.38 12.99 -5.22
C SER A 32 18.28 11.48 -5.46
N GLN A 33 19.11 10.96 -6.36
CA GLN A 33 19.16 9.53 -6.64
C GLN A 33 19.60 8.75 -5.39
N GLU A 34 20.53 9.32 -4.61
CA GLU A 34 21.10 8.74 -3.40
C GLU A 34 20.04 8.62 -2.30
N ASP A 35 19.33 9.71 -1.99
CA ASP A 35 18.30 9.72 -0.94
C ASP A 35 17.14 8.78 -1.28
N LEU A 36 16.73 8.78 -2.55
CA LEU A 36 15.68 7.91 -3.03
C LEU A 36 16.10 6.44 -2.93
N SER A 37 17.29 6.08 -3.41
CA SER A 37 17.80 4.71 -3.34
C SER A 37 17.91 4.23 -1.89
N PHE A 38 18.42 5.09 -0.99
CA PHE A 38 18.47 4.81 0.44
C PHE A 38 17.07 4.57 1.03
N TYR A 39 16.10 5.41 0.70
CA TYR A 39 14.72 5.25 1.18
C TYR A 39 14.10 3.94 0.69
N LEU A 40 14.26 3.63 -0.60
CA LEU A 40 13.70 2.43 -1.23
C LEU A 40 14.24 1.14 -0.59
N GLU A 41 15.54 1.07 -0.31
CA GLU A 41 16.14 -0.11 0.33
C GLU A 41 15.73 -0.25 1.80
N ASN A 42 15.63 0.85 2.55
CA ASN A 42 15.24 0.78 3.96
C ASN A 42 13.74 0.50 4.18
N ASN A 43 12.86 0.97 3.29
CA ASN A 43 11.42 0.90 3.50
C ASN A 43 10.71 -0.18 2.68
N PHE A 44 11.30 -0.61 1.56
CA PHE A 44 10.66 -1.53 0.61
C PHE A 44 11.53 -2.73 0.24
N SER A 45 12.60 -3.02 1.00
CA SER A 45 13.30 -4.30 0.89
C SER A 45 12.37 -5.48 1.16
N LEU A 46 12.75 -6.66 0.66
CA LEU A 46 12.01 -7.89 0.93
C LEU A 46 11.88 -8.15 2.43
N GLU A 47 12.95 -7.93 3.20
CA GLU A 47 12.95 -8.06 4.65
C GLU A 47 11.91 -7.11 5.28
N LYS A 48 11.93 -5.82 4.90
CA LYS A 48 11.00 -4.85 5.47
C LYS A 48 9.55 -5.17 5.14
N ILE A 49 9.25 -5.50 3.89
CA ILE A 49 7.89 -5.89 3.48
C ILE A 49 7.46 -7.19 4.16
N THR A 50 8.37 -8.15 4.38
CA THR A 50 8.09 -9.38 5.13
C THR A 50 7.70 -9.07 6.57
N GLU A 51 8.47 -8.22 7.25
CA GLU A 51 8.16 -7.76 8.61
C GLU A 51 6.77 -7.11 8.66
N GLU A 52 6.50 -6.18 7.74
CA GLU A 52 5.23 -5.45 7.71
C GLU A 52 4.02 -6.34 7.37
N MET A 53 4.17 -7.33 6.48
CA MET A 53 3.11 -8.27 6.12
C MET A 53 2.85 -9.32 7.21
N ASN A 54 3.85 -9.63 8.04
CA ASN A 54 3.69 -10.52 9.19
C ASN A 54 3.13 -9.80 10.43
N HIS A 55 3.03 -8.47 10.39
CA HIS A 55 2.50 -7.69 11.49
C HIS A 55 0.97 -7.95 11.65
N PRO A 56 0.50 -8.39 12.83
CA PRO A 56 -0.88 -8.88 12.99
C PRO A 56 -1.96 -7.81 12.79
N ASN A 57 -1.60 -6.54 12.95
CA ASN A 57 -2.51 -5.41 12.79
C ASN A 57 -2.30 -4.67 11.45
N SER A 58 -1.70 -5.33 10.47
CA SER A 58 -1.46 -4.77 9.14
C SER A 58 -2.09 -5.67 8.07
N ILE A 59 -2.73 -5.08 7.07
CA ILE A 59 -3.22 -5.81 5.91
C ILE A 59 -2.74 -5.12 4.64
N PHE A 60 -2.27 -5.94 3.70
CA PHE A 60 -1.89 -5.52 2.36
C PHE A 60 -2.89 -6.04 1.33
N PHE A 61 -3.13 -5.24 0.30
CA PHE A 61 -3.88 -5.64 -0.88
C PHE A 61 -3.08 -5.36 -2.15
N ILE A 62 -3.31 -6.17 -3.18
CA ILE A 62 -2.81 -5.93 -4.54
C ILE A 62 -4.01 -5.62 -5.43
N SER A 63 -3.88 -4.58 -6.24
CA SER A 63 -4.80 -4.30 -7.34
C SER A 63 -4.25 -4.83 -8.66
N TYR A 64 -5.12 -5.41 -9.47
CA TYR A 64 -4.81 -5.95 -10.78
C TYR A 64 -5.67 -5.28 -11.85
N PHE A 65 -5.09 -4.99 -13.01
CA PHE A 65 -5.80 -4.58 -14.21
C PHE A 65 -5.53 -5.62 -15.29
N ASP A 66 -6.56 -6.34 -15.74
CA ASP A 66 -6.43 -7.45 -16.70
C ASP A 66 -5.40 -8.52 -16.26
N ASN A 67 -5.45 -8.87 -14.96
CA ASN A 67 -4.55 -9.80 -14.27
C ASN A 67 -3.08 -9.33 -14.15
N ILE A 68 -2.78 -8.08 -14.51
CA ILE A 68 -1.46 -7.47 -14.29
C ILE A 68 -1.47 -6.73 -12.95
N PRO A 69 -0.56 -7.04 -11.99
CA PRO A 69 -0.41 -6.27 -10.76
C PRO A 69 -0.06 -4.82 -11.09
N CYS A 70 -0.85 -3.87 -10.59
CA CYS A 70 -0.76 -2.46 -11.00
C CYS A 70 -0.71 -1.47 -9.84
N GLY A 71 -0.88 -1.92 -8.61
CA GLY A 71 -0.83 -1.07 -7.43
C GLY A 71 -1.08 -1.87 -6.15
N TYR A 72 -0.86 -1.25 -5.01
CA TYR A 72 -1.05 -1.87 -3.70
C TYR A 72 -1.61 -0.89 -2.67
N LEU A 73 -2.15 -1.46 -1.60
CA LEU A 73 -2.77 -0.76 -0.49
C LEU A 73 -2.27 -1.39 0.81
N LYS A 74 -1.90 -0.56 1.79
CA LYS A 74 -1.56 -0.97 3.16
C LYS A 74 -2.45 -0.25 4.15
N ILE A 75 -3.09 -1.01 5.02
CA ILE A 75 -3.92 -0.52 6.12
C ILE A 75 -3.37 -1.04 7.44
N ASN A 76 -3.29 -0.18 8.47
CA ASN A 76 -2.98 -0.58 9.84
C ASN A 76 -4.19 -0.37 10.76
N PHE A 77 -4.31 -1.19 11.80
CA PHE A 77 -5.42 -1.16 12.76
C PHE A 77 -5.02 -0.73 14.17
N ASP A 78 -3.72 -0.58 14.43
CA ASP A 78 -3.17 -0.25 15.76
C ASP A 78 -2.42 1.08 15.79
N LYS A 79 -2.62 1.90 14.77
CA LYS A 79 -2.06 3.25 14.68
C LYS A 79 -3.19 4.26 14.83
N THR A 80 -3.22 4.93 15.98
CA THR A 80 -4.17 6.00 16.28
C THR A 80 -3.40 7.29 16.56
N PRO A 81 -3.59 8.35 15.75
CA PRO A 81 -3.02 9.67 16.02
C PRO A 81 -3.44 10.19 17.39
N LYS A 82 -2.61 11.03 18.02
CA LYS A 82 -2.85 11.54 19.38
C LYS A 82 -4.18 12.30 19.46
N GLU A 83 -4.51 13.02 18.39
CA GLU A 83 -5.72 13.83 18.22
C GLU A 83 -7.00 12.99 18.18
N LEU A 84 -6.88 11.69 17.88
CA LEU A 84 -7.99 10.75 17.75
C LEU A 84 -8.00 9.70 18.87
N GLN A 85 -7.25 9.92 19.96
CA GLN A 85 -7.27 9.01 21.11
C GLN A 85 -8.68 8.85 21.68
N GLY A 86 -9.05 7.62 22.02
CA GLY A 86 -10.39 7.28 22.48
C GLY A 86 -11.38 6.94 21.36
N HIS A 87 -11.02 7.17 20.09
CA HIS A 87 -11.80 6.72 18.94
C HIS A 87 -11.26 5.41 18.38
N LYS A 88 -12.16 4.57 17.82
CA LYS A 88 -11.74 3.47 16.95
C LYS A 88 -11.27 4.08 15.64
N THR A 89 -10.11 3.65 15.14
CA THR A 89 -9.53 4.19 13.91
C THR A 89 -8.97 3.07 13.05
N ILE A 90 -8.82 3.35 11.75
CA ILE A 90 -7.93 2.63 10.85
C ILE A 90 -7.01 3.64 10.19
N GLU A 91 -5.79 3.22 9.85
CA GLU A 91 -4.83 4.04 9.12
C GLU A 91 -4.71 3.53 7.68
N LEU A 92 -5.07 4.36 6.70
CA LEU A 92 -4.64 4.18 5.33
C LEU A 92 -3.19 4.63 5.19
N GLN A 93 -2.23 3.72 5.42
CA GLN A 93 -0.82 4.10 5.43
C GLN A 93 -0.24 4.28 4.03
N ARG A 94 -0.61 3.41 3.07
CA ARG A 94 -0.08 3.48 1.69
C ARG A 94 -1.17 3.15 0.68
N ILE A 95 -1.27 3.96 -0.37
CA ILE A 95 -2.08 3.71 -1.56
C ILE A 95 -1.30 4.18 -2.79
N TYR A 96 -0.79 3.23 -3.56
CA TYR A 96 0.07 3.52 -4.72
C TYR A 96 -0.32 2.69 -5.93
N ILE A 97 -0.20 3.30 -7.10
CA ILE A 97 -0.56 2.73 -8.39
C ILE A 97 0.54 3.12 -9.37
N LEU A 98 0.93 2.18 -10.22
CA LEU A 98 1.87 2.43 -11.30
C LEU A 98 1.34 3.55 -12.22
N LYS A 99 2.20 4.47 -12.63
CA LYS A 99 1.86 5.67 -13.41
C LYS A 99 1.05 5.35 -14.66
N GLU A 100 1.39 4.26 -15.35
CA GLU A 100 0.69 3.75 -16.54
C GLU A 100 -0.80 3.42 -16.30
N PHE A 101 -1.17 3.11 -15.07
CA PHE A 101 -2.53 2.71 -14.69
C PHE A 101 -3.34 3.83 -14.01
N ILE A 102 -2.74 5.00 -13.83
CA ILE A 102 -3.44 6.20 -13.33
C ILE A 102 -4.53 6.62 -14.35
N GLY A 103 -5.65 7.14 -13.84
CA GLY A 103 -6.82 7.50 -14.66
C GLY A 103 -7.76 6.33 -14.97
N LYS A 104 -7.38 5.07 -14.66
CA LYS A 104 -8.21 3.88 -14.87
C LYS A 104 -9.14 3.54 -13.70
N LYS A 105 -9.41 4.49 -12.79
CA LYS A 105 -10.27 4.36 -11.59
C LYS A 105 -9.77 3.38 -10.51
N ILE A 106 -8.58 2.79 -10.63
CA ILE A 106 -8.03 1.85 -9.63
C ILE A 106 -7.88 2.49 -8.25
N GLY A 107 -7.39 3.73 -8.18
CA GLY A 107 -7.23 4.43 -6.89
C GLY A 107 -8.54 4.74 -6.19
N LYS A 108 -9.59 5.05 -6.97
CA LYS A 108 -10.94 5.17 -6.45
C LYS A 108 -11.40 3.87 -5.81
N LEU A 109 -11.23 2.74 -6.50
CA LEU A 109 -11.63 1.42 -5.99
C LEU A 109 -10.83 1.00 -4.74
N LEU A 110 -9.52 1.29 -4.68
CA LEU A 110 -8.71 1.05 -3.50
C LEU A 110 -9.18 1.89 -2.30
N MET A 111 -9.50 3.16 -2.52
CA MET A 111 -10.06 4.03 -1.48
C MET A 111 -11.43 3.52 -1.00
N GLU A 112 -12.31 3.15 -1.93
CA GLU A 112 -13.62 2.55 -1.59
C GLU A 112 -13.47 1.26 -0.80
N LYS A 113 -12.47 0.42 -1.12
CA LYS A 113 -12.16 -0.79 -0.35
C LYS A 113 -11.73 -0.44 1.08
N THR A 114 -10.87 0.55 1.27
CA THR A 114 -10.47 1.04 2.60
C THR A 114 -11.69 1.51 3.41
N ILE A 115 -12.59 2.29 2.80
CA ILE A 115 -13.81 2.78 3.46
C ILE A 115 -14.75 1.60 3.82
N SER A 116 -14.89 0.60 2.94
CA SER A 116 -15.68 -0.61 3.25
C SER A 116 -15.14 -1.32 4.49
N ILE A 117 -13.81 -1.50 4.56
CA ILE A 117 -13.15 -2.14 5.71
C ILE A 117 -13.37 -1.33 6.99
N ALA A 118 -13.28 0.00 6.93
CA ALA A 118 -13.57 0.87 8.08
C ALA A 118 -14.99 0.61 8.62
N LYS A 119 -15.99 0.62 7.73
CA LYS A 119 -17.40 0.36 8.07
C LYS A 119 -17.60 -1.03 8.67
N GLU A 120 -17.01 -2.07 8.07
CA GLU A 120 -17.06 -3.45 8.58
C GLU A 120 -16.44 -3.57 9.99
N LYS A 121 -15.45 -2.74 10.31
CA LYS A 121 -14.82 -2.67 11.64
C LYS A 121 -15.54 -1.73 12.61
N ASN A 122 -16.64 -1.09 12.19
CA ASN A 122 -17.36 -0.07 12.94
C ASN A 122 -16.45 1.08 13.40
N VAL A 123 -15.64 1.56 12.46
CA VAL A 123 -14.86 2.82 12.52
C VAL A 123 -15.61 3.91 11.79
#